data_AF-A0A8X7Q9I8-F1
#
_entry.id   AF-A0A8X7Q9I8-F1
#
_cell.length_a   1.000
_cell.length_b   1.000
_cell.length_c   1.000
_cell.angle_alpha   90.00
_cell.angle_beta   90.00
_cell.angle_gamma   90.00
#
_symmetry.space_group_name_H-M   'P 1'
#
loop_
_entity.id
_entity.type
_entity.pdbx_description
1 polymer ?
#
loop_
_entity_poly.entity_id
_entity_poly.type
_entity_poly.pdbx_seq_one_letter_code
_entity_poly.pdbx_strand_id
1 'polypeptide(L)'
;MSIQLVLIEAVPSLNGVVRDGASYGSEAESEADEESGVVEREGKISINMGHIRSIDSACKINVVSIISDGADLSNFESDLGSDDKEDVLVDNLVKAAREGFSFSNLNFKGGATKADVSRMREEAIKENNNRKTASQSEITCDRRCRR
;
A
#
# COMPACT_ATOMS: atom_id res chain seq x y z
N MET A 1 2.14 -13.02 -3.49
CA MET A 1 1.46 -14.21 -2.93
C MET A 1 1.80 -14.48 -1.45
N SER A 2 2.62 -13.65 -0.80
CA SER A 2 3.08 -13.86 0.58
C SER A 2 2.03 -13.50 1.64
N ILE A 3 1.27 -12.42 1.45
CA ILE A 3 0.32 -11.95 2.48
C ILE A 3 -0.88 -12.88 2.67
N GLN A 4 -1.34 -13.52 1.59
CA GLN A 4 -2.49 -14.43 1.65
C GLN A 4 -2.16 -15.67 2.50
N LEU A 5 -0.92 -16.17 2.42
CA LEU A 5 -0.43 -17.29 3.22
C LEU A 5 -0.38 -16.92 4.71
N VAL A 6 0.09 -15.72 5.03
CA VAL A 6 0.13 -15.21 6.41
C VAL A 6 -1.27 -15.14 7.04
N LEU A 7 -2.27 -14.66 6.29
CA LEU A 7 -3.64 -14.56 6.77
C LEU A 7 -4.29 -15.93 7.01
N ILE A 8 -4.01 -16.92 6.15
CA ILE A 8 -4.51 -18.29 6.30
C ILE A 8 -3.89 -18.98 7.52
N GLU A 9 -2.61 -18.75 7.78
CA GLU A 9 -1.92 -19.30 8.95
C GLU A 9 -2.42 -18.67 10.26
N ALA A 10 -2.55 -17.34 10.28
CA ALA A 10 -3.04 -16.61 11.45
C ALA A 10 -4.51 -16.90 11.76
N VAL A 11 -5.30 -17.15 10.71
CA VAL A 11 -6.74 -17.40 10.81
C VAL A 11 -7.14 -18.57 9.89
N PRO A 12 -6.99 -19.82 10.37
CA PRO A 12 -7.29 -21.02 9.58
C PRO A 12 -8.74 -21.05 9.09
N SER A 13 -9.69 -20.48 9.85
CA SER A 13 -11.12 -20.42 9.51
C SER A 13 -11.45 -19.63 8.23
N LEU A 14 -10.47 -18.94 7.62
CA LEU A 14 -10.64 -18.23 6.35
C LEU A 14 -10.64 -19.17 5.13
N ASN A 15 -10.23 -20.43 5.29
CA ASN A 15 -10.18 -21.44 4.23
C ASN A 15 -11.58 -22.01 3.90
N GLY A 16 -12.54 -21.15 3.59
CA GLY A 16 -13.79 -21.58 2.98
C GLY A 16 -13.49 -22.28 1.66
N VAL A 17 -13.49 -23.62 1.65
CA VAL A 17 -13.20 -24.46 0.48
C VAL A 17 -14.14 -24.07 -0.65
N VAL A 18 -13.65 -23.29 -1.62
CA VAL A 18 -14.29 -23.14 -2.92
C VAL A 18 -13.80 -24.31 -3.78
N ARG A 19 -14.34 -25.50 -3.56
CA ARG A 19 -14.50 -26.45 -4.67
C ARG A 19 -15.85 -26.08 -5.27
N ASP A 20 -15.81 -25.34 -6.37
CA ASP A 20 -16.65 -25.61 -7.53
C ASP A 20 -16.26 -24.67 -8.66
N GLY A 21 -16.10 -25.27 -9.84
CA GLY A 21 -15.86 -24.54 -11.07
C GLY A 21 -17.02 -23.61 -11.35
N ALA A 22 -16.78 -22.31 -11.25
CA ALA A 22 -17.62 -21.30 -11.85
C ALA A 22 -16.77 -20.06 -12.11
N SER A 23 -16.40 -19.92 -13.37
CA SER A 23 -16.29 -18.68 -14.14
C SER A 23 -16.17 -17.38 -13.33
N TYR A 24 -14.97 -16.79 -13.34
CA TYR A 24 -14.84 -15.34 -13.19
C TYR A 24 -15.29 -14.74 -14.52
N GLY A 25 -16.57 -14.36 -14.61
CA GLY A 25 -17.10 -13.56 -15.71
C GLY A 25 -16.44 -12.18 -15.70
N SER A 26 -15.34 -12.06 -16.43
CA SER A 26 -14.85 -10.80 -16.95
C SER A 26 -15.36 -10.70 -18.38
N GLU A 27 -16.14 -9.67 -18.64
CA GLU A 27 -16.66 -9.32 -19.96
C GLU A 27 -15.45 -8.99 -20.86
N ALA A 28 -15.05 -9.99 -21.62
CA ALA A 28 -14.03 -9.93 -22.65
C ALA A 28 -14.65 -10.57 -23.89
N GLU A 29 -15.06 -9.71 -24.82
CA GLU A 29 -15.42 -10.08 -26.19
C GLU A 29 -14.21 -10.80 -26.81
N SER A 30 -14.31 -12.10 -27.03
CA SER A 30 -13.43 -12.83 -27.95
C SER A 30 -14.07 -14.14 -28.37
N GLU A 31 -14.19 -14.28 -29.67
CA GLU A 31 -14.79 -15.39 -30.39
C GLU A 31 -14.04 -16.73 -30.21
N ALA A 32 -14.85 -17.80 -30.16
CA ALA A 32 -14.62 -19.16 -30.66
C ALA A 32 -13.59 -20.11 -29.99
N ASP A 33 -14.16 -21.24 -29.56
CA ASP A 33 -13.78 -22.62 -29.90
C ASP A 33 -13.31 -23.53 -28.74
N GLU A 34 -13.85 -24.74 -28.81
CA GLU A 34 -13.92 -25.81 -27.83
C GLU A 34 -12.55 -26.44 -27.56
N GLU A 35 -12.29 -26.92 -26.33
CA GLU A 35 -11.87 -28.31 -26.06
C GLU A 35 -11.52 -28.52 -24.58
N SER A 36 -12.20 -29.52 -24.02
CA SER A 36 -12.06 -30.03 -22.66
C SER A 36 -10.65 -30.58 -22.39
N GLY A 37 -9.87 -29.85 -21.59
CA GLY A 37 -8.68 -30.37 -20.91
C GLY A 37 -8.92 -30.50 -19.41
N VAL A 38 -9.26 -31.70 -18.94
CA VAL A 38 -9.24 -32.05 -17.51
C VAL A 38 -7.79 -31.97 -17.05
N VAL A 39 -7.41 -30.82 -16.50
CA VAL A 39 -6.20 -30.67 -15.71
C VAL A 39 -6.66 -30.59 -14.27
N GLU A 40 -6.36 -31.64 -13.51
CA GLU A 40 -6.48 -31.71 -12.06
C GLU A 40 -5.56 -30.65 -11.46
N ARG A 41 -6.02 -29.39 -11.45
CA ARG A 41 -5.31 -28.30 -10.82
C ARG A 41 -5.53 -28.47 -9.32
N GLU A 42 -4.47 -28.83 -8.63
CA GLU A 42 -4.34 -28.67 -7.19
C GLU A 42 -5.04 -27.37 -6.77
N GLY A 43 -6.09 -27.53 -5.95
CA GLY A 43 -7.05 -26.48 -5.68
C GLY A 43 -6.34 -25.22 -5.19
N LYS A 44 -6.40 -24.15 -5.98
CA LYS A 44 -5.90 -22.84 -5.56
C LYS A 44 -6.68 -22.44 -4.30
N ILE A 45 -5.99 -22.35 -3.17
CA ILE A 45 -6.58 -21.85 -1.93
C ILE A 45 -6.91 -20.36 -2.17
N SER A 46 -8.18 -20.06 -2.42
CA SER A 46 -8.68 -18.70 -2.61
C SER A 46 -9.52 -18.30 -1.41
N ILE A 47 -9.31 -17.08 -0.90
CA ILE A 47 -10.08 -16.55 0.22
C ILE A 47 -11.36 -15.91 -0.34
N ASN A 48 -12.53 -16.37 0.11
CA ASN A 48 -13.82 -15.81 -0.30
C ASN A 48 -14.20 -14.59 0.58
N MET A 49 -14.28 -13.40 -0.01
CA MET A 49 -14.62 -12.16 0.71
C MET A 49 -16.03 -12.17 1.32
N GLY A 50 -17.00 -12.83 0.69
CA GLY A 50 -18.34 -12.97 1.25
C GLY A 50 -18.35 -13.82 2.53
N HIS A 51 -17.56 -14.90 2.52
CA HIS A 51 -17.37 -15.75 3.70
C HIS A 51 -16.69 -14.98 4.85
N ILE A 52 -15.65 -14.19 4.56
CA ILE A 52 -14.98 -13.32 5.55
C ILE A 52 -16.00 -12.43 6.27
N ARG A 53 -16.85 -11.72 5.52
CA ARG A 53 -17.84 -10.79 6.11
C ARG A 53 -18.82 -11.50 7.04
N SER A 54 -19.22 -12.73 6.71
CA SER A 54 -20.11 -13.53 7.56
C SER A 54 -19.43 -13.98 8.85
N ILE A 55 -18.15 -14.36 8.79
CA ILE A 55 -17.38 -14.79 9.96
C ILE A 55 -17.10 -13.59 10.87
N ASP A 56 -16.73 -12.45 10.29
CA ASP A 56 -16.51 -11.17 11.00
C ASP A 56 -17.77 -10.72 11.74
N SER A 57 -18.92 -10.69 11.05
CA SER A 57 -20.22 -10.32 11.65
C SER A 57 -20.65 -11.27 12.78
N ALA A 58 -20.21 -12.53 12.73
CA ALA A 58 -20.51 -13.52 13.76
C ALA A 58 -19.57 -13.43 14.97
N CYS A 59 -18.44 -12.69 14.88
CA CYS A 59 -17.40 -12.58 15.90
C CYS A 59 -16.89 -13.95 16.40
N LYS A 60 -16.75 -14.92 15.49
CA LYS A 60 -16.35 -16.31 15.80
C LYS A 60 -14.89 -16.63 15.46
N ILE A 61 -14.05 -15.60 15.31
CA ILE A 61 -12.68 -15.75 14.81
C ILE A 61 -11.72 -15.93 15.98
N ASN A 62 -11.03 -17.07 16.00
CA ASN A 62 -9.84 -17.25 16.82
C ASN A 62 -8.62 -16.85 16.00
N VAL A 63 -7.82 -15.90 16.49
CA VAL A 63 -6.59 -15.43 15.83
C VAL A 63 -5.41 -15.99 16.61
N VAL A 64 -4.49 -16.64 15.89
CA VAL A 64 -3.24 -17.13 16.47
C VAL A 64 -2.10 -16.23 16.01
N SER A 65 -1.23 -15.82 16.95
CA SER A 65 -0.02 -15.07 16.60
C SER A 65 0.88 -15.96 15.74
N ILE A 66 1.25 -15.47 14.56
CA ILE A 66 2.27 -16.09 13.71
C ILE A 66 3.68 -15.92 14.29
N ILE A 67 3.86 -15.02 15.24
CA ILE A 67 5.11 -14.81 15.95
C ILE A 67 5.00 -15.53 17.29
N SER A 68 5.84 -16.55 17.50
CA SER A 68 5.92 -17.23 18.79
C SER A 68 6.60 -16.32 19.81
N ASP A 69 6.04 -16.25 21.03
CA ASP A 69 6.69 -15.57 22.15
C ASP A 69 8.04 -16.27 22.44
N GLY A 70 9.14 -15.58 22.16
CA GLY A 70 10.50 -16.12 22.33
C GLY A 70 11.11 -16.78 21.10
N ALA A 71 10.55 -16.60 19.90
CA ALA A 71 11.31 -16.88 18.68
C ALA A 71 12.46 -15.88 18.58
N ASP A 72 13.69 -16.34 18.80
CA ASP A 72 14.88 -15.61 18.37
C ASP A 72 14.73 -15.40 16.86
N LEU A 73 14.46 -14.15 16.47
CA LEU A 73 14.47 -13.72 15.08
C LEU A 73 15.92 -13.73 14.60
N SER A 74 16.54 -14.91 14.53
CA SER A 74 17.95 -15.11 14.18
C SER A 74 18.30 -14.66 12.76
N ASN A 75 17.28 -14.29 11.98
CA ASN A 75 17.39 -13.72 10.64
C ASN A 75 17.07 -12.21 10.59
N PHE A 76 16.79 -11.55 11.72
CA PHE A 76 16.84 -10.10 11.79
C PHE A 76 18.32 -9.73 11.93
N GLU A 77 19.05 -9.88 10.82
CA GLU A 77 20.38 -9.31 10.67
C GLU A 77 20.22 -7.82 10.97
N SER A 78 20.61 -7.44 12.19
CA SER A 78 20.58 -6.07 12.68
C SER A 78 21.72 -5.26 12.07
N ASP A 79 22.10 -5.59 10.83
CA ASP A 79 22.94 -4.75 9.98
C ASP A 79 22.08 -3.60 9.45
N LEU A 80 21.52 -2.85 10.40
CA LEU A 80 21.07 -1.49 10.17
C LEU A 80 22.35 -0.66 10.06
N GLY A 81 22.90 -0.68 8.86
CA GLY A 81 24.12 -0.02 8.37
C GLY A 81 24.85 0.86 9.38
N SER A 82 25.96 0.35 9.90
CA SER A 82 26.96 1.08 10.69
C SER A 82 27.76 2.14 9.89
N ASP A 83 27.25 2.63 8.75
CA ASP A 83 27.90 3.72 7.99
C ASP A 83 27.46 5.11 8.48
N ASP A 84 27.02 5.20 9.74
CA ASP A 84 26.78 6.47 10.41
C ASP A 84 28.13 7.15 10.65
N LYS A 85 28.54 7.97 9.68
CA LYS A 85 29.68 8.87 9.86
C LYS A 85 29.33 9.88 10.92
N GLU A 86 30.25 10.08 11.86
CA GLU A 86 30.15 11.12 12.88
C GLU A 86 29.95 12.48 12.19
N ASP A 87 28.74 13.03 12.30
CA ASP A 87 28.42 14.35 11.77
C ASP A 87 28.66 15.41 12.85
N VAL A 88 29.77 16.12 12.68
CA VAL A 88 30.20 17.21 13.56
C VAL A 88 29.11 18.27 13.75
N LEU A 89 28.22 18.49 12.78
CA LEU A 89 27.11 19.44 12.91
C LEU A 89 26.04 18.91 13.88
N VAL A 90 25.75 17.62 13.83
CA VAL A 90 24.81 16.96 14.74
C VAL A 90 25.37 16.95 16.16
N ASP A 91 26.66 16.64 16.33
CA ASP A 91 27.30 16.66 17.65
C ASP A 91 27.27 18.05 18.29
N ASN A 92 27.55 19.10 17.50
CA ASN A 92 27.47 20.47 17.96
C ASN A 92 26.04 20.87 18.34
N LEU A 93 25.03 20.42 17.57
CA LEU A 93 23.63 20.65 17.87
C LEU A 93 23.22 19.98 19.19
N VAL A 94 23.60 18.72 19.39
CA VAL A 94 23.32 17.95 20.61
C VAL A 94 23.99 18.59 21.82
N LYS A 95 25.25 19.03 21.68
CA LYS A 95 25.98 19.74 22.73
C LYS A 95 25.28 21.04 23.12
N ALA A 96 24.93 21.89 22.15
CA ALA A 96 24.23 23.14 22.41
C ALA A 96 22.88 22.93 23.10
N ALA A 97 22.13 21.88 22.71
CA ALA A 97 20.88 21.52 23.38
C ALA A 97 21.08 21.11 24.85
N ARG A 98 22.13 20.32 25.15
CA ARG A 98 22.49 19.93 26.52
C ARG A 98 22.94 21.11 27.38
N GLU A 99 23.60 22.10 26.77
CA GLU A 99 24.04 23.34 27.42
C GLU A 99 22.88 24.34 27.63
N GLY A 100 21.66 24.01 27.20
CA GLY A 100 20.48 24.87 27.36
C GLY A 100 20.45 26.06 26.39
N PHE A 101 21.13 25.95 25.25
CA PHE A 101 21.12 26.99 24.23
C PHE A 101 19.71 27.16 23.62
N SER A 102 19.20 28.40 23.64
CA SER A 102 17.89 28.73 23.05
C SER A 102 18.00 28.89 21.54
N PHE A 103 17.47 27.92 20.81
CA PHE A 103 17.38 27.99 19.36
C PHE A 103 16.24 28.94 18.92
N SER A 104 16.50 29.69 17.85
CA SER A 104 15.52 30.54 17.19
C SER A 104 15.56 30.34 15.67
N ASN A 105 14.61 30.94 14.95
CA ASN A 105 14.57 30.91 13.49
C ASN A 105 15.82 31.53 12.82
N LEU A 106 16.61 32.32 13.55
CA LEU A 106 17.86 32.90 13.03
C LEU A 106 19.01 31.89 12.98
N ASN A 107 18.91 30.80 13.75
CA ASN A 107 19.94 29.77 13.89
C ASN A 107 19.90 28.75 12.75
N PHE A 108 18.75 28.62 12.09
CA PHE A 108 18.55 27.71 10.97
C PHE A 108 18.34 28.52 9.70
N LYS A 109 19.41 28.67 8.92
CA LYS A 109 19.35 29.36 7.62
C LYS A 109 18.91 28.38 6.53
N GLY A 110 18.05 28.84 5.64
CA GLY A 110 17.53 28.06 4.52
C GLY A 110 16.08 27.60 4.71
N GLY A 111 15.65 26.63 3.90
CA GLY A 111 14.26 26.16 3.85
C GLY A 111 13.35 27.02 2.97
N ALA A 112 12.12 26.53 2.77
CA ALA A 112 11.10 27.24 2.01
C ALA A 112 10.40 28.28 2.90
N THR A 113 10.22 29.49 2.38
CA THR A 113 9.44 30.50 3.10
C THR A 113 7.94 30.18 3.03
N LYS A 114 7.13 30.83 3.89
CA LYS A 114 5.67 30.71 3.82
C LYS A 114 5.13 31.10 2.43
N ALA A 115 5.74 32.08 1.78
CA ALA A 115 5.36 32.50 0.44
C ALA A 115 5.68 31.42 -0.60
N ASP A 116 6.84 30.77 -0.50
CA ASP A 116 7.20 29.66 -1.38
C ASP A 116 6.21 28.50 -1.24
N VAL A 117 5.84 28.16 0.00
CA VAL A 117 4.85 27.11 0.26
C VAL A 117 3.46 27.48 -0.29
N SER A 118 3.03 28.74 -0.18
CA SER A 118 1.76 29.19 -0.78
C SER A 118 1.79 29.06 -2.29
N ARG A 119 2.87 29.52 -2.92
CA ARG A 119 3.07 29.42 -4.38
C ARG A 119 3.04 27.96 -4.85
N MET A 120 3.74 27.06 -4.16
CA MET A 120 3.74 25.62 -4.49
C MET A 120 2.32 25.02 -4.41
N ARG A 121 1.51 25.43 -3.42
CA ARG A 121 0.12 24.97 -3.29
C ARG A 121 -0.76 25.50 -4.43
N GLU A 122 -0.64 26.78 -4.75
CA GLU A 122 -1.40 27.42 -5.83
C GLU A 122 -1.04 26.83 -7.20
N GLU A 123 0.24 26.61 -7.45
CA GLU A 123 0.74 25.96 -8.67
C GLU A 123 0.20 24.53 -8.79
N ALA A 124 0.22 23.74 -7.71
CA ALA A 124 -0.34 22.39 -7.71
C ALA A 124 -1.86 22.38 -7.97
N ILE A 125 -2.60 23.33 -7.40
CA ILE A 125 -4.05 23.48 -7.64
C ILE A 125 -4.31 23.85 -9.11
N LYS A 126 -3.57 24.82 -9.64
CA LYS A 126 -3.69 25.28 -11.03
C LYS A 126 -3.37 24.14 -11.99
N GLU A 127 -2.32 23.37 -11.73
CA GLU A 127 -1.97 22.21 -12.54
C GLU A 127 -3.07 21.13 -12.51
N ASN A 128 -3.63 20.81 -11.34
CA ASN A 128 -4.73 19.86 -11.22
C ASN A 128 -5.96 20.30 -12.02
N ASN A 129 -6.30 21.59 -11.95
CA ASN A 129 -7.43 22.16 -12.69
C ASN A 129 -7.19 22.10 -14.20
N ASN A 130 -5.98 22.38 -14.67
CA ASN A 130 -5.64 22.31 -16.10
C ASN A 130 -5.73 20.88 -16.65
N ARG A 131 -5.32 19.86 -15.87
CA ARG A 131 -5.49 18.45 -16.28
C ARG A 131 -6.96 18.06 -16.37
N LYS A 132 -7.79 18.54 -15.43
CA LYS A 132 -9.25 18.30 -15.45
C LYS A 132 -9.93 18.94 -16.65
N THR A 133 -9.59 20.20 -16.98
CA THR A 133 -10.18 20.88 -18.14
C THR A 133 -9.73 20.27 -19.47
N ALA A 134 -8.47 19.84 -19.58
CA ALA A 134 -7.97 19.10 -20.74
C ALA A 134 -8.75 17.79 -20.94
N SER A 135 -8.90 16.98 -19.88
CA SER A 135 -9.67 15.74 -19.93
C SER A 135 -11.16 15.96 -20.26
N GLN A 136 -11.77 17.05 -19.78
CA GLN A 136 -13.16 17.37 -20.12
C GLN A 136 -13.32 17.80 -21.58
N SER A 137 -12.38 18.58 -22.12
CA SER A 137 -12.39 18.98 -23.54
C SER A 137 -12.19 17.79 -24.49
N GLU A 138 -11.37 16.82 -24.10
CA GLU A 138 -11.14 15.58 -24.85
C GLU A 138 -12.41 14.70 -24.88
N ILE A 139 -13.10 14.57 -23.74
CA ILE A 139 -14.39 13.85 -23.66
C ILE A 139 -15.52 14.56 -24.44
N THR A 140 -15.50 15.91 -24.52
CA THR A 140 -16.54 16.63 -25.29
C THR A 140 -16.33 16.58 -26.79
N CYS A 141 -15.09 16.54 -27.27
CA CYS A 141 -14.80 16.33 -28.69
C CYS A 141 -15.19 14.90 -29.15
N ASP A 142 -14.84 13.87 -28.36
CA ASP A 142 -15.13 12.47 -28.71
C ASP A 142 -16.65 12.21 -28.86
N ARG A 143 -17.48 12.82 -28.01
CA ARG A 143 -18.96 12.72 -28.13
C ARG A 143 -19.55 13.46 -29.33
N ARG A 144 -18.88 14.52 -29.82
CA ARG A 144 -19.37 15.32 -30.96
C ARG A 144 -19.02 14.67 -32.30
N CYS A 145 -17.95 13.88 -32.37
CA CYS A 145 -17.55 13.16 -33.57
C CYS A 145 -18.32 11.85 -33.83
N ARG A 146 -19.10 11.35 -32.85
CA ARG A 146 -19.93 10.14 -32.97
C ARG A 146 -21.40 10.42 -33.36
N ARG A 147 -21.76 11.63 -33.80
CA ARG A 147 -23.10 11.98 -34.30
C ARG A 147 -23.10 12.28 -35.78
#